data_AF-A0A834NP40-F1
#
_entry.id   AF-A0A834NP40-F1
#
_cell.length_a   1.000
_cell.length_b   1.000
_cell.length_c   1.000
_cell.angle_alpha   90.00
_cell.angle_beta   90.00
_cell.angle_gamma   90.00
#
_symmetry.space_group_name_H-M   'P 1'
#
loop_
_entity.id
_entity.type
_entity.pdbx_description
1 polymer ?
#
loop_
_entity_poly.entity_id
_entity_poly.type
_entity_poly.pdbx_seq_one_letter_code
_entity_poly.pdbx_strand_id
1 'polypeptide(L)'
;MDNIELQKGNTQADFIREDLNFDVDPKDPLTKAALSDHPTDEWIDILGNGELKKKVIREGQYGIRPSRTDYCTLKIIGKLEDGTIVEEYENITIQLGDIEIIQGLDLAITLMKVNEIAEVEVASRFAYGTLGKEPNIPSNATIWYTVEVKSVELETDIDSLSINQRKEIGNKKRERGNWWFARDEPTNAIQCYRRALDFLFPPKHYGNSPFDEAEESITNTELQSLLEDRMKVFNNLTAAQIKTQAYDAALKSVENVLACQPLNIKALFRKGRILHLKGEHSLAYTTFLQAAKLEPESKAIQQELAILKEKNVKDAQHEKNLYRKMLGTHKINNTTMKKKNKNDTSNKLVWSLIGGAAVTVVGVLIYRFTS
;
A
#
# COMPACT_ATOMS: atom_id res chain seq x y z
N MET A 1 30.80 -11.78 52.93
CA MET A 1 30.88 -10.33 52.72
C MET A 1 31.64 -10.15 51.44
N ASP A 2 30.94 -9.94 50.34
CA ASP A 2 31.48 -9.27 49.16
C ASP A 2 30.31 -8.46 48.60
N ASN A 3 30.41 -7.14 48.79
CA ASN A 3 29.50 -6.16 48.24
C ASN A 3 29.75 -6.11 46.74
N ILE A 4 28.87 -6.73 45.94
CA ILE A 4 28.76 -6.40 44.53
C ILE A 4 27.86 -5.17 44.47
N GLU A 5 28.49 -3.99 44.36
CA GLU A 5 27.79 -2.76 44.00
C GLU A 5 27.07 -2.99 42.66
N LEU A 6 25.73 -2.92 42.69
CA LEU A 6 24.90 -2.81 41.50
C LEU A 6 25.32 -1.54 40.75
N GLN A 7 26.06 -1.69 39.65
CA GLN A 7 26.34 -0.59 38.75
C GLN A 7 25.02 -0.01 38.23
N LYS A 8 24.82 1.27 38.52
CA LYS A 8 23.75 2.09 37.95
C LYS A 8 23.96 2.23 36.45
N GLY A 9 23.03 1.66 35.69
CA GLY A 9 22.55 2.18 34.40
C GLY A 9 23.52 2.08 33.23
N ASN A 10 23.54 0.94 32.56
CA ASN A 10 23.89 0.90 31.14
C ASN A 10 22.61 1.20 30.36
N THR A 11 22.52 2.40 29.81
CA THR A 11 21.42 2.77 28.93
C THR A 11 21.47 1.93 27.66
N GLN A 12 20.36 1.81 26.94
CA GLN A 12 20.34 1.14 25.64
C GLN A 12 21.34 1.77 24.64
N ALA A 13 21.68 3.05 24.84
CA ALA A 13 22.72 3.76 24.09
C ALA A 13 24.12 3.19 24.35
N ASP A 14 24.41 2.78 25.58
CA ASP A 14 25.71 2.26 25.98
C ASP A 14 25.93 0.87 25.40
N PHE A 15 24.89 0.01 25.41
CA PHE A 15 24.92 -1.30 24.74
C PHE A 15 25.16 -1.18 23.23
N ILE A 16 24.46 -0.25 22.54
CA ILE A 16 24.60 -0.08 21.09
C ILE A 16 26.00 0.41 20.70
N ARG A 17 26.63 1.24 21.54
CA ARG A 17 27.98 1.74 21.30
C ARG A 17 29.06 0.74 21.62
N GLU A 18 28.98 0.11 22.79
CA GLU A 18 30.05 -0.75 23.29
C GLU A 18 30.02 -2.14 22.64
N ASP A 19 28.83 -2.71 22.42
CA ASP A 19 28.68 -4.10 21.95
C ASP A 19 28.40 -4.20 20.44
N LEU A 20 27.77 -3.19 19.82
CA LEU A 20 27.37 -3.23 18.40
C LEU A 20 28.19 -2.32 17.48
N ASN A 21 29.10 -1.49 18.03
CA ASN A 21 30.06 -0.65 17.30
C ASN A 21 29.43 0.23 16.20
N PHE A 22 28.19 0.70 16.42
CA PHE A 22 27.55 1.71 15.59
C PHE A 22 27.79 3.09 16.21
N ASP A 23 28.32 4.03 15.43
CA ASP A 23 28.57 5.40 15.86
C ASP A 23 27.25 6.21 15.85
N VAL A 24 26.36 5.90 16.79
CA VAL A 24 25.11 6.63 16.98
C VAL A 24 25.37 7.77 17.97
N ASP A 25 25.03 9.01 17.58
CA ASP A 25 25.12 10.17 18.46
C ASP A 25 23.89 10.21 19.40
N PRO A 26 24.00 9.89 20.70
CA PRO A 26 22.89 9.91 21.66
C PRO A 26 22.42 11.33 21.96
N LYS A 27 23.13 12.36 21.49
CA LYS A 27 22.70 13.76 21.55
C LYS A 27 21.88 14.17 20.32
N ASP A 28 21.88 13.37 19.25
CA ASP A 28 20.95 13.58 18.14
C ASP A 28 19.51 13.49 18.66
N PRO A 29 18.65 14.49 18.40
CA PRO A 29 17.27 14.52 18.92
C PRO A 29 16.45 13.28 18.56
N LEU A 30 16.67 12.70 17.37
CA LEU A 30 15.96 11.51 16.90
C LEU A 30 16.40 10.27 17.68
N THR A 31 17.72 10.13 17.84
CA THR A 31 18.37 9.07 18.63
C THR A 31 17.99 9.17 20.10
N LYS A 32 18.01 10.37 20.68
CA LYS A 32 17.63 10.61 22.07
C LYS A 32 16.17 10.25 22.33
N ALA A 33 15.25 10.57 21.41
CA ALA A 33 13.85 10.18 21.50
C ALA A 33 13.65 8.66 21.40
N ALA A 34 14.44 7.98 20.55
CA ALA A 34 14.39 6.53 20.42
C ALA A 34 14.95 5.79 21.66
N LEU A 35 15.99 6.37 22.30
CA LEU A 35 16.76 5.76 23.40
C LEU A 35 16.31 6.20 24.80
N SER A 36 15.62 7.33 24.95
CA SER A 36 15.11 7.75 26.25
C SER A 36 13.83 6.99 26.58
N ASP A 37 13.81 6.36 27.74
CA ASP A 37 12.55 5.93 28.32
C ASP A 37 11.68 7.15 28.60
N HIS A 38 10.48 7.12 28.04
CA HIS A 38 9.54 8.20 28.18
C HIS A 38 9.03 8.26 29.63
N PRO A 39 8.91 9.47 30.20
CA PRO A 39 8.40 9.63 31.55
C PRO A 39 6.97 9.05 31.66
N THR A 40 6.74 8.32 32.74
CA THR A 40 5.40 7.85 33.11
C THR A 40 4.46 9.03 33.27
N ASP A 41 3.19 8.80 32.94
CA ASP A 41 2.11 9.78 33.07
C ASP A 41 2.18 11.04 32.17
N GLU A 42 3.07 11.07 31.18
CA GLU A 42 3.11 12.13 30.17
C GLU A 42 2.66 11.65 28.78
N TRP A 43 1.93 12.50 28.06
CA TRP A 43 1.52 12.24 26.69
C TRP A 43 2.65 12.54 25.71
N ILE A 44 3.00 11.55 24.90
CA ILE A 44 3.90 11.67 23.76
C ILE A 44 3.08 11.66 22.49
N ASP A 45 3.26 12.71 21.69
CA ASP A 45 2.74 12.77 20.33
C ASP A 45 3.69 12.00 19.39
N ILE A 46 3.27 10.79 18.99
CA ILE A 46 4.10 9.84 18.24
C ILE A 46 4.49 10.38 16.87
N LEU A 47 3.60 11.17 16.25
CA LEU A 47 3.78 11.67 14.89
C LEU A 47 4.06 13.19 14.84
N GLY A 48 3.99 13.88 15.98
CA GLY A 48 4.17 15.32 16.10
C GLY A 48 3.02 16.15 15.53
N ASN A 49 1.88 15.53 15.25
CA ASN A 49 0.70 16.17 14.65
C ASN A 49 -0.56 16.11 15.53
N GLY A 50 -0.45 15.54 16.73
CA GLY A 50 -1.50 15.45 17.73
C GLY A 50 -2.54 14.35 17.48
N GLU A 51 -2.43 13.58 16.40
CA GLU A 51 -3.45 12.61 15.96
C GLU A 51 -3.14 11.17 16.39
N LEU A 52 -1.94 10.92 16.93
CA LEU A 52 -1.59 9.65 17.55
C LEU A 52 -0.72 9.94 18.77
N LYS A 53 -1.29 9.75 19.97
CA LYS A 53 -0.57 9.98 21.22
C LYS A 53 -0.53 8.73 22.08
N LYS A 54 0.53 8.61 22.88
CA LYS A 54 0.71 7.53 23.85
C LYS A 54 1.07 8.10 25.21
N LYS A 55 0.53 7.54 26.27
CA LYS A 55 0.88 7.83 27.67
C LYS A 55 1.16 6.52 28.40
N VAL A 56 2.33 6.40 29.00
CA VAL A 56 2.68 5.22 29.81
C VAL A 56 1.99 5.32 31.17
N ILE A 57 1.19 4.31 31.52
CA ILE A 57 0.48 4.22 32.81
C ILE A 57 1.25 3.33 33.79
N ARG A 58 1.80 2.22 33.28
CA ARG A 58 2.68 1.32 34.03
C ARG A 58 3.87 0.98 33.16
N GLU A 59 5.07 1.26 33.65
CA GLU A 59 6.29 0.87 32.93
C GLU A 59 6.34 -0.64 32.74
N GLY A 60 6.78 -1.05 31.55
CA GLY A 60 7.12 -2.44 31.28
C GLY A 60 8.49 -2.80 31.84
N GLN A 61 8.84 -4.07 31.68
CA GLN A 61 10.17 -4.56 32.05
C GLN A 61 11.25 -3.91 31.19
N TYR A 62 12.39 -3.58 31.79
CA TYR A 62 13.55 -3.09 31.04
C TYR A 62 14.00 -4.15 30.02
N GLY A 63 14.27 -3.74 28.78
CA GLY A 63 14.70 -4.64 27.71
C GLY A 63 13.85 -4.53 26.44
N ILE A 64 13.39 -5.69 25.94
CA ILE A 64 12.90 -5.91 24.57
C ILE A 64 11.62 -5.11 24.30
N ARG A 65 11.69 -4.24 23.29
CA ARG A 65 10.52 -3.69 22.59
C ARG A 65 10.23 -4.57 21.37
N PRO A 66 8.95 -4.78 21.00
CA PRO A 66 8.64 -5.58 19.83
C PRO A 66 9.11 -4.89 18.56
N SER A 67 9.69 -5.67 17.67
CA SER A 67 10.06 -5.25 16.32
C SER A 67 8.92 -5.54 15.35
N ARG A 68 8.97 -4.88 14.18
CA ARG A 68 8.07 -5.23 13.08
C ARG A 68 8.24 -6.72 12.77
N THR A 69 7.11 -7.39 12.51
CA THR A 69 6.92 -8.84 12.27
C THR A 69 6.94 -9.76 13.49
N ASP A 70 7.30 -9.28 14.68
CA ASP A 70 7.17 -10.05 15.92
C ASP A 70 5.69 -10.33 16.26
N TYR A 71 5.45 -11.45 16.92
CA TYR A 71 4.15 -11.79 17.47
C TYR A 71 3.99 -11.14 18.85
N CYS A 72 3.01 -10.26 18.98
CA CYS A 72 2.69 -9.58 20.24
C CYS A 72 1.38 -10.14 20.79
N THR A 73 1.40 -10.66 22.01
CA THR A 73 0.17 -11.01 22.74
C THR A 73 -0.23 -9.82 23.60
N LEU A 74 -1.45 -9.34 23.40
CA LEU A 74 -1.92 -8.06 23.91
C LEU A 74 -3.23 -8.23 24.68
N LYS A 75 -3.42 -7.38 25.69
CA LYS A 75 -4.74 -7.00 26.20
C LYS A 75 -5.05 -5.59 25.72
N ILE A 76 -6.23 -5.40 25.12
CA ILE A 76 -6.64 -4.14 24.49
C ILE A 76 -8.06 -3.83 24.92
N ILE A 77 -8.29 -2.60 25.38
CA ILE A 77 -9.62 -2.05 25.63
C ILE A 77 -9.73 -0.73 24.88
N GLY A 78 -10.56 -0.66 23.85
CA GLY A 78 -10.84 0.54 23.08
C GLY A 78 -12.12 1.21 23.55
N LYS A 79 -12.06 2.50 23.83
CA LYS A 79 -13.19 3.33 24.28
C LYS A 79 -13.40 4.56 23.41
N LEU A 80 -14.65 4.98 23.28
CA LEU A 80 -15.00 6.30 22.75
C LEU A 80 -14.78 7.39 23.80
N GLU A 81 -14.88 8.65 23.39
CA GLU A 81 -14.73 9.83 24.26
C GLU A 81 -15.74 9.84 25.44
N ASP A 82 -16.94 9.28 25.24
CA ASP A 82 -17.95 9.15 26.28
C ASP A 82 -17.69 7.99 27.28
N GLY A 83 -16.59 7.25 27.09
CA GLY A 83 -16.19 6.12 27.92
C GLY A 83 -16.79 4.77 27.48
N THR A 84 -17.64 4.74 26.45
CA THR A 84 -18.24 3.51 25.92
C THR A 84 -17.15 2.57 25.39
N ILE A 85 -17.10 1.34 25.90
CA ILE A 85 -16.19 0.30 25.41
C ILE A 85 -16.72 -0.22 24.08
N VAL A 86 -15.91 -0.09 23.03
CA VAL A 86 -16.26 -0.52 21.66
C VAL A 86 -15.48 -1.74 21.22
N GLU A 87 -14.33 -1.99 21.83
CA GLU A 87 -13.47 -3.14 21.55
C GLU A 87 -12.81 -3.64 22.83
N GLU A 88 -12.80 -4.95 23.03
CA GLU A 88 -12.17 -5.57 24.19
C GLU A 88 -11.56 -6.91 23.78
N TYR A 89 -10.26 -7.05 24.02
CA TYR A 89 -9.49 -8.25 23.75
C TYR A 89 -8.65 -8.54 24.98
N GLU A 90 -8.90 -9.67 25.65
CA GLU A 90 -8.11 -10.04 26.83
C GLU A 90 -6.77 -10.68 26.43
N ASN A 91 -6.75 -11.53 25.40
CA ASN A 91 -5.53 -12.17 24.88
C ASN A 91 -5.63 -12.27 23.36
N ILE A 92 -5.21 -11.23 22.65
CA ILE A 92 -5.10 -11.25 21.19
C ILE A 92 -3.64 -11.28 20.77
N THR A 93 -3.28 -12.22 19.90
CA THR A 93 -1.95 -12.26 19.29
C THR A 93 -2.03 -11.66 17.90
N ILE A 94 -1.24 -10.61 17.68
CA ILE A 94 -1.09 -9.96 16.36
C ILE A 94 0.36 -10.07 15.91
N GLN A 95 0.56 -10.05 14.59
CA GLN A 95 1.88 -9.82 14.04
C GLN A 95 2.09 -8.32 13.82
N LEU A 96 3.07 -7.73 14.50
CA LEU A 96 3.23 -6.29 14.57
C LEU A 96 3.60 -5.70 13.19
N GLY A 97 2.83 -4.70 12.75
CA GLY A 97 3.02 -4.05 11.46
C GLY A 97 2.25 -4.68 10.29
N ASP A 98 1.41 -5.70 10.55
CA ASP A 98 0.55 -6.33 9.54
C ASP A 98 -0.88 -5.75 9.50
N ILE A 99 -1.17 -4.72 10.30
CA ILE A 99 -2.44 -4.00 10.36
C ILE A 99 -3.63 -4.96 10.65
N GLU A 100 -3.42 -5.87 11.60
CA GLU A 100 -4.44 -6.84 12.02
C GLU A 100 -5.60 -6.20 12.81
N ILE A 101 -5.36 -5.07 13.49
CA ILE A 101 -6.40 -4.33 14.22
C ILE A 101 -6.62 -2.94 13.61
N ILE A 102 -5.70 -2.01 13.83
CA ILE A 102 -5.68 -0.67 13.22
C ILE A 102 -4.24 -0.17 13.12
N GLN A 103 -3.97 0.74 12.19
CA GLN A 103 -2.62 1.25 11.95
C GLN A 103 -2.03 1.99 13.15
N GLY A 104 -2.84 2.74 13.90
CA GLY A 104 -2.39 3.50 15.06
C GLY A 104 -1.81 2.63 16.17
N LEU A 105 -2.39 1.45 16.40
CA LEU A 105 -1.87 0.49 17.38
C LEU A 105 -0.55 -0.12 16.94
N ASP A 106 -0.42 -0.49 15.66
CA ASP A 106 0.86 -1.02 15.14
C ASP A 106 2.00 0.00 15.35
N LEU A 107 1.73 1.29 15.17
CA LEU A 107 2.71 2.35 15.43
C LEU A 107 3.00 2.51 16.92
N ALA A 108 1.96 2.58 17.77
CA ALA A 108 2.14 2.81 19.20
C ALA A 108 2.84 1.64 19.91
N ILE A 109 2.53 0.38 19.55
CA ILE A 109 3.05 -0.82 20.20
C ILE A 109 4.56 -0.97 19.98
N THR A 110 5.10 -0.51 18.85
CA THR A 110 6.58 -0.50 18.62
C THR A 110 7.34 0.34 19.67
N LEU A 111 6.65 1.27 20.33
CA LEU A 111 7.21 2.13 21.38
C LEU A 111 6.93 1.60 22.78
N MET A 112 6.30 0.43 22.92
CA MET A 112 5.96 -0.19 24.20
C MET A 112 6.96 -1.28 24.57
N LYS A 113 7.14 -1.51 25.87
CA LYS A 113 7.89 -2.64 26.42
C LYS A 113 6.96 -3.78 26.81
N VAL A 114 7.51 -4.98 26.91
CA VAL A 114 6.77 -6.11 27.49
C VAL A 114 6.34 -5.77 28.93
N ASN A 115 5.13 -6.19 29.30
CA ASN A 115 4.39 -5.88 30.53
C ASN A 115 4.01 -4.40 30.74
N GLU A 116 4.31 -3.51 29.78
CA GLU A 116 3.90 -2.10 29.82
C GLU A 116 2.39 -1.98 29.64
N ILE A 117 1.78 -1.09 30.42
CA ILE A 117 0.41 -0.62 30.19
C ILE A 117 0.47 0.83 29.74
N ALA A 118 -0.12 1.14 28.59
CA ALA A 118 -0.21 2.49 28.07
C ALA A 118 -1.64 2.84 27.64
N GLU A 119 -1.98 4.11 27.76
CA GLU A 119 -3.10 4.71 27.06
C GLU A 119 -2.63 5.23 25.70
N VAL A 120 -3.44 5.01 24.67
CA VAL A 120 -3.15 5.44 23.29
C VAL A 120 -4.37 6.16 22.74
N GLU A 121 -4.22 7.44 22.43
CA GLU A 121 -5.22 8.24 21.74
C GLU A 121 -5.00 8.10 20.23
N VAL A 122 -5.96 7.54 19.51
CA VAL A 122 -5.86 7.27 18.08
C VAL A 122 -6.96 8.00 17.33
N ALA A 123 -6.59 9.05 16.58
CA ALA A 123 -7.53 9.73 15.70
C ALA A 123 -8.05 8.80 14.61
N SER A 124 -9.25 9.08 14.12
CA SER A 124 -9.98 8.21 13.19
C SER A 124 -9.17 7.80 11.96
N ARG A 125 -8.35 8.68 11.38
CA ARG A 125 -7.50 8.38 10.21
C ARG A 125 -6.50 7.22 10.42
N PHE A 126 -6.11 6.94 11.66
CA PHE A 126 -5.24 5.83 12.05
C PHE A 126 -6.02 4.66 12.67
N ALA A 127 -7.35 4.80 12.80
CA ALA A 127 -8.29 3.80 13.30
C ALA A 127 -9.27 3.35 12.21
N TYR A 128 -10.56 3.72 12.33
CA TYR A 128 -11.64 3.28 11.43
C TYR A 128 -12.13 4.37 10.45
N GLY A 129 -11.43 5.50 10.37
CA GLY A 129 -11.63 6.55 9.38
C GLY A 129 -13.05 7.12 9.35
N THR A 130 -13.43 7.62 8.17
CA THR A 130 -14.74 8.22 7.89
C THR A 130 -15.88 7.21 7.83
N LEU A 131 -15.58 5.90 7.85
CA LEU A 131 -16.61 4.87 7.81
C LEU A 131 -16.98 4.36 9.21
N GLY A 132 -16.09 4.53 10.20
CA GLY A 132 -16.27 3.88 11.49
C GLY A 132 -16.29 2.35 11.36
N LYS A 133 -16.92 1.67 12.31
CA LYS A 133 -17.15 0.22 12.33
C LYS A 133 -18.48 -0.03 13.04
N GLU A 134 -19.53 -0.14 12.24
CA GLU A 134 -20.89 -0.41 12.70
C GLU A 134 -20.98 -1.71 13.54
N PRO A 135 -21.84 -1.77 14.56
CA PRO A 135 -22.66 -0.66 15.10
C PRO A 135 -21.95 0.18 16.17
N ASN A 136 -20.75 -0.23 16.61
CA ASN A 136 -20.14 0.26 17.85
C ASN A 136 -19.29 1.52 17.66
N ILE A 137 -18.69 1.72 16.48
CA ILE A 137 -17.72 2.79 16.25
C ILE A 137 -18.28 3.74 15.19
N PRO A 138 -18.65 4.98 15.56
CA PRO A 138 -19.12 5.98 14.62
C PRO A 138 -18.06 6.40 13.58
N SER A 139 -18.53 7.01 12.50
CA SER A 139 -17.68 7.71 11.54
C SER A 139 -16.82 8.77 12.23
N ASN A 140 -15.54 8.87 11.81
CA ASN A 140 -14.57 9.86 12.31
C ASN A 140 -14.30 9.80 13.82
N ALA A 141 -14.65 8.71 14.50
CA ALA A 141 -14.40 8.56 15.93
C ALA A 141 -12.90 8.46 16.25
N THR A 142 -12.46 9.25 17.23
CA THR A 142 -11.20 9.03 17.95
C THR A 142 -11.41 7.92 18.98
N ILE A 143 -10.46 7.00 19.08
CA ILE A 143 -10.53 5.88 20.03
C ILE A 143 -9.39 5.98 21.02
N TRP A 144 -9.74 5.83 22.30
CA TRP A 144 -8.84 5.78 23.42
C TRP A 144 -8.62 4.33 23.80
N TYR A 145 -7.44 3.81 23.51
CA TYR A 145 -7.07 2.43 23.85
C TYR A 145 -6.29 2.37 25.16
N THR A 146 -6.64 1.45 26.03
CA THR A 146 -5.72 0.92 27.05
C THR A 146 -5.10 -0.35 26.49
N VAL A 147 -3.78 -0.38 26.36
CA VAL A 147 -3.02 -1.50 25.78
C VAL A 147 -2.06 -2.03 26.84
N GLU A 148 -2.04 -3.34 27.03
CA GLU A 148 -1.01 -4.06 27.78
C GLU A 148 -0.31 -5.04 26.84
N VAL A 149 1.02 -4.91 26.71
CA VAL A 149 1.83 -5.88 25.96
C VAL A 149 2.19 -7.02 26.90
N LYS A 150 1.52 -8.17 26.79
CA LYS A 150 1.73 -9.29 27.72
C LYS A 150 2.99 -10.10 27.40
N SER A 151 3.21 -10.40 26.12
CA SER A 151 4.40 -11.10 25.66
C SER A 151 4.75 -10.72 24.23
N VAL A 152 6.02 -10.94 23.88
CA VAL A 152 6.56 -10.76 22.54
C VAL A 152 7.33 -12.02 22.18
N GLU A 153 7.01 -12.59 21.03
CA GLU A 153 7.68 -13.74 20.44
C GLU A 153 8.24 -13.31 19.08
N LEU A 154 9.47 -13.70 18.77
CA LEU A 154 10.11 -13.36 17.51
C LEU A 154 9.35 -13.99 16.33
N GLU A 155 9.42 -13.34 15.17
CA GLU A 155 8.90 -13.92 13.93
C GLU A 155 9.46 -15.34 13.72
N THR A 156 8.56 -16.29 13.46
CA THR A 156 8.94 -17.64 13.06
C THR A 156 9.38 -17.64 11.60
N ASP A 157 10.46 -18.35 11.29
CA ASP A 157 10.89 -18.53 9.90
C ASP A 157 9.76 -19.20 9.10
N ILE A 158 9.34 -18.57 8.00
CA ILE A 158 8.24 -19.03 7.17
C ILE A 158 8.53 -20.42 6.61
N ASP A 159 9.80 -20.72 6.31
CA ASP A 159 10.22 -22.00 5.75
C ASP A 159 10.18 -23.12 6.80
N SER A 160 10.20 -22.80 8.10
CA SER A 160 10.02 -23.75 9.21
C SER A 160 8.57 -24.16 9.44
N LEU A 161 7.61 -23.46 8.82
CA LEU A 161 6.18 -23.71 9.01
C LEU A 161 5.67 -24.81 8.07
N SER A 162 4.80 -25.68 8.59
CA SER A 162 4.08 -26.65 7.75
C SER A 162 3.22 -25.95 6.69
N ILE A 163 2.98 -26.61 5.55
CA ILE A 163 2.16 -26.03 4.49
C ILE A 163 0.75 -25.66 4.95
N ASN A 164 0.18 -26.43 5.88
CA ASN A 164 -1.13 -26.12 6.45
C ASN A 164 -1.09 -24.83 7.29
N GLN A 165 -0.09 -24.66 8.15
CA GLN A 165 0.09 -23.41 8.93
C GLN A 165 0.31 -22.21 8.02
N ARG A 166 1.14 -22.36 6.99
CA ARG A 166 1.40 -21.31 6.00
C ARG A 166 0.13 -20.88 5.27
N LYS A 167 -0.69 -21.85 4.86
CA LYS A 167 -2.01 -21.59 4.26
C LYS A 167 -2.96 -20.89 5.21
N GLU A 168 -3.02 -21.33 6.46
CA GLU A 168 -3.88 -20.73 7.48
C GLU A 168 -3.51 -19.26 7.71
N ILE A 169 -2.23 -18.97 7.95
CA ILE A 169 -1.72 -17.61 8.16
C ILE A 169 -1.95 -16.77 6.89
N GLY A 170 -1.56 -17.27 5.72
CA GLY A 170 -1.74 -16.58 4.45
C GLY A 170 -3.21 -16.24 4.16
N ASN A 171 -4.13 -17.15 4.43
CA ASN A 171 -5.57 -16.90 4.28
C ASN A 171 -6.12 -15.91 5.32
N LYS A 172 -5.67 -15.98 6.58
CA LYS A 172 -6.02 -14.98 7.61
C LYS A 172 -5.61 -13.58 7.16
N LYS A 173 -4.38 -13.40 6.65
CA LYS A 173 -3.92 -12.12 6.09
C LYS A 173 -4.72 -11.69 4.85
N ARG A 174 -5.08 -12.64 3.96
CA ARG A 174 -5.94 -12.38 2.80
C ARG A 174 -7.31 -11.86 3.24
N GLU A 175 -7.94 -12.48 4.23
CA GLU A 175 -9.25 -12.07 4.74
C GLU A 175 -9.19 -10.71 5.42
N ARG A 176 -8.11 -10.42 6.13
CA ARG A 176 -7.86 -9.10 6.65
C ARG A 176 -7.73 -8.05 5.54
N GLY A 177 -7.03 -8.38 4.46
CA GLY A 177 -6.95 -7.53 3.26
C GLY A 177 -8.32 -7.32 2.61
N ASN A 178 -9.18 -8.35 2.57
CA ASN A 178 -10.55 -8.23 2.06
C ASN A 178 -11.37 -7.25 2.90
N TRP A 179 -11.21 -7.29 4.23
CA TRP A 179 -11.89 -6.38 5.14
C TRP A 179 -11.51 -4.92 4.87
N TRP A 180 -10.22 -4.61 4.72
CA TRP A 180 -9.76 -3.27 4.34
C TRP A 180 -10.23 -2.86 2.93
N PHE A 181 -10.21 -3.79 1.97
CA PHE A 181 -10.64 -3.52 0.60
C PHE A 181 -12.14 -3.19 0.51
N ALA A 182 -12.98 -3.86 1.30
CA ALA A 182 -14.42 -3.62 1.37
C ALA A 182 -14.77 -2.21 1.87
N ARG A 183 -13.87 -1.60 2.63
CA ARG A 183 -13.96 -0.24 3.18
C ARG A 183 -13.42 0.84 2.22
N ASP A 184 -13.07 0.45 0.99
CA ASP A 184 -12.40 1.33 0.04
C ASP A 184 -11.05 1.87 0.52
N GLU A 185 -10.33 1.08 1.32
CA GLU A 185 -8.96 1.39 1.77
C GLU A 185 -7.94 0.46 1.08
N PRO A 186 -7.67 0.66 -0.23
CA PRO A 186 -6.89 -0.30 -1.00
C PRO A 186 -5.40 -0.34 -0.60
N THR A 187 -4.85 0.72 -0.02
CA THR A 187 -3.45 0.74 0.45
C THR A 187 -3.22 -0.23 1.59
N ASN A 188 -4.08 -0.21 2.61
CA ASN A 188 -4.05 -1.15 3.74
C ASN A 188 -4.29 -2.58 3.25
N ALA A 189 -5.25 -2.77 2.33
CA ALA A 189 -5.50 -4.07 1.71
C ALA A 189 -4.27 -4.63 0.97
N ILE A 190 -3.57 -3.81 0.19
CA ILE A 190 -2.34 -4.20 -0.52
C ILE A 190 -1.27 -4.72 0.44
N GLN A 191 -1.10 -4.07 1.59
CA GLN A 191 -0.13 -4.50 2.61
C GLN A 191 -0.47 -5.90 3.14
N CYS A 192 -1.74 -6.12 3.53
CA CYS A 192 -2.19 -7.44 3.99
C CYS A 192 -2.07 -8.52 2.90
N TYR A 193 -2.38 -8.22 1.63
CA TYR A 193 -2.24 -9.19 0.54
C TYR A 193 -0.78 -9.50 0.22
N ARG A 194 0.12 -8.52 0.28
CA ARG A 194 1.56 -8.77 0.12
C ARG A 194 2.05 -9.71 1.22
N ARG A 195 1.66 -9.42 2.46
CA ARG A 195 1.98 -10.27 3.59
C ARG A 195 1.43 -11.68 3.43
N ALA A 196 0.19 -11.82 2.96
CA ALA A 196 -0.40 -13.13 2.65
C ALA A 196 0.44 -13.92 1.63
N LEU A 197 1.00 -13.25 0.62
CA LEU A 197 1.84 -13.90 -0.39
C LEU A 197 3.16 -14.43 0.20
N ASP A 198 3.76 -13.75 1.17
CA ASP A 198 5.00 -14.21 1.82
C ASP A 198 4.83 -15.66 2.36
N PHE A 199 3.66 -15.96 2.94
CA PHE A 199 3.34 -17.30 3.42
C PHE A 199 2.90 -18.29 2.33
N LEU A 200 2.39 -17.80 1.18
CA LEU A 200 1.79 -18.63 0.14
C LEU A 200 2.72 -18.90 -1.07
N PHE A 201 3.93 -18.34 -1.08
CA PHE A 201 4.95 -18.81 -2.02
C PHE A 201 5.40 -20.23 -1.65
N PRO A 202 5.64 -21.13 -2.61
CA PRO A 202 6.31 -22.40 -2.27
C PRO A 202 7.66 -22.10 -1.60
N PRO A 203 8.12 -22.95 -0.67
CA PRO A 203 9.44 -22.77 -0.08
C PRO A 203 10.48 -22.68 -1.20
N LYS A 204 11.49 -21.83 -1.01
CA LYS A 204 12.62 -21.80 -1.93
C LYS A 204 13.36 -23.12 -1.73
N HIS A 205 13.17 -24.10 -2.62
CA HIS A 205 14.13 -25.19 -2.72
C HIS A 205 15.50 -24.56 -2.96
N TYR A 206 16.35 -24.50 -1.94
CA TYR A 206 17.78 -24.39 -2.15
C TYR A 206 18.16 -25.64 -2.93
N GLY A 207 18.54 -25.45 -4.19
CA GLY A 207 18.82 -26.55 -5.09
C GLY A 207 19.81 -27.53 -4.46
N ASN A 208 19.45 -28.82 -4.48
CA ASN A 208 20.37 -29.95 -4.39
C ASN A 208 21.54 -29.78 -3.39
N SER A 209 21.24 -29.62 -2.10
CA SER A 209 22.21 -29.97 -1.06
C SER A 209 22.13 -31.49 -0.84
N PRO A 210 23.22 -32.27 -1.02
CA PRO A 210 23.22 -33.71 -0.75
C PRO A 210 23.09 -34.09 0.73
N PHE A 211 22.83 -33.12 1.62
CA PHE A 211 22.87 -33.30 3.08
C PHE A 211 21.52 -33.16 3.80
N ASP A 212 20.43 -32.82 3.11
CA ASP A 212 19.10 -32.69 3.72
C ASP A 212 18.32 -34.01 3.64
N GLU A 213 18.75 -35.00 4.42
CA GLU A 213 18.17 -36.36 4.44
C GLU A 213 16.85 -36.50 5.23
N ALA A 214 16.15 -35.40 5.56
CA ALA A 214 14.88 -35.51 6.31
C ALA A 214 13.90 -34.34 6.15
N GLU A 215 13.85 -33.67 4.99
CA GLU A 215 12.73 -32.76 4.71
C GLU A 215 11.57 -33.51 4.07
N GLU A 216 10.42 -33.50 4.75
CA GLU A 216 9.15 -34.04 4.26
C GLU A 216 8.82 -33.38 2.91
N SER A 217 9.04 -34.12 1.82
CA SER A 217 8.85 -33.58 0.48
C SER A 217 7.39 -33.16 0.30
N ILE A 218 7.14 -31.86 0.06
CA ILE A 218 5.81 -31.33 -0.23
C ILE A 218 5.12 -32.19 -1.29
N THR A 219 3.92 -32.67 -0.98
CA THR A 219 3.16 -33.43 -1.97
C THR A 219 2.66 -32.52 -3.08
N ASN A 220 2.51 -33.07 -4.29
CA ASN A 220 1.93 -32.32 -5.42
C ASN A 220 0.54 -31.75 -5.08
N THR A 221 -0.24 -32.44 -4.24
CA THR A 221 -1.56 -31.99 -3.80
C THR A 221 -1.48 -30.77 -2.88
N GLU A 222 -0.55 -30.76 -1.92
CA GLU A 222 -0.33 -29.63 -1.03
C GLU A 222 0.20 -28.41 -1.78
N LEU A 223 1.16 -28.64 -2.70
CA LEU A 223 1.66 -27.59 -3.59
C LEU A 223 0.53 -26.99 -4.42
N GLN A 224 -0.28 -27.83 -5.05
CA GLN A 224 -1.43 -27.39 -5.84
C GLN A 224 -2.40 -26.54 -5.00
N SER A 225 -2.70 -26.99 -3.79
CA SER A 225 -3.59 -26.26 -2.87
C SER A 225 -3.01 -24.91 -2.44
N LEU A 226 -1.70 -24.82 -2.19
CA LEU A 226 -1.01 -23.57 -1.88
C LEU A 226 -1.07 -22.58 -3.07
N LEU A 227 -0.84 -23.10 -4.28
CA LEU A 227 -0.92 -22.32 -5.51
C LEU A 227 -2.33 -21.73 -5.73
N GLU A 228 -3.38 -22.49 -5.44
CA GLU A 228 -4.77 -22.02 -5.55
C GLU A 228 -5.06 -20.85 -4.61
N ASP A 229 -4.62 -20.92 -3.35
CA ASP A 229 -4.79 -19.82 -2.40
C ASP A 229 -3.95 -18.60 -2.79
N ARG A 230 -2.71 -18.83 -3.23
CA ARG A 230 -1.85 -17.78 -3.79
C ARG A 230 -2.51 -17.05 -4.95
N MET A 231 -3.16 -17.78 -5.85
CA MET A 231 -3.90 -17.21 -6.98
C MET A 231 -5.08 -16.35 -6.54
N LYS A 232 -5.81 -16.73 -5.48
CA LYS A 232 -6.86 -15.88 -4.90
C LYS A 232 -6.27 -14.58 -4.37
N VAL A 233 -5.12 -14.64 -3.69
CA VAL A 233 -4.44 -13.44 -3.17
C VAL A 233 -3.96 -12.52 -4.30
N PHE A 234 -3.27 -13.03 -5.33
CA PHE A 234 -2.87 -12.23 -6.48
C PHE A 234 -4.07 -11.56 -7.17
N ASN A 235 -5.20 -12.28 -7.25
CA ASN A 235 -6.42 -11.74 -7.79
C ASN A 235 -6.96 -10.55 -6.98
N ASN A 236 -6.92 -10.61 -5.65
CA ASN A 236 -7.38 -9.52 -4.79
C ASN A 236 -6.38 -8.36 -4.78
N LEU A 237 -5.07 -8.67 -4.74
CA LEU A 237 -3.98 -7.70 -4.84
C LEU A 237 -4.05 -6.90 -6.13
N THR A 238 -4.29 -7.56 -7.27
CA THR A 238 -4.46 -6.91 -8.58
C THR A 238 -5.63 -5.91 -8.54
N ALA A 239 -6.76 -6.29 -7.95
CA ALA A 239 -7.92 -5.41 -7.84
C ALA A 239 -7.62 -4.17 -6.98
N ALA A 240 -6.90 -4.34 -5.86
CA ALA A 240 -6.47 -3.23 -5.01
C ALA A 240 -5.45 -2.30 -5.70
N GLN A 241 -4.48 -2.87 -6.42
CA GLN A 241 -3.49 -2.09 -7.18
C GLN A 241 -4.11 -1.30 -8.35
N ILE A 242 -5.16 -1.82 -8.99
CA ILE A 242 -5.92 -1.07 -10.00
C ILE A 242 -6.58 0.16 -9.36
N LYS A 243 -7.17 0.02 -8.16
CA LYS A 243 -7.80 1.14 -7.45
C LYS A 243 -6.79 2.24 -7.09
N THR A 244 -5.57 1.87 -6.71
CA THR A 244 -4.49 2.85 -6.41
C THR A 244 -3.75 3.34 -7.65
N GLN A 245 -4.20 2.97 -8.87
CA GLN A 245 -3.56 3.32 -10.14
C GLN A 245 -2.11 2.83 -10.28
N ALA A 246 -1.71 1.83 -9.47
CA ALA A 246 -0.40 1.20 -9.54
C ALA A 246 -0.36 0.15 -10.68
N TYR A 247 -0.57 0.61 -11.92
CA TYR A 247 -0.82 -0.26 -13.08
C TYR A 247 0.33 -1.24 -13.37
N ASP A 248 1.59 -0.81 -13.25
CA ASP A 248 2.73 -1.71 -13.48
C ASP A 248 2.82 -2.82 -12.43
N ALA A 249 2.50 -2.52 -11.17
CA ALA A 249 2.42 -3.53 -10.13
C ALA A 249 1.24 -4.48 -10.35
N ALA A 250 0.10 -3.96 -10.80
CA ALA A 250 -1.07 -4.75 -11.16
C ALA A 250 -0.79 -5.72 -12.33
N LEU A 251 -0.04 -5.27 -13.34
CA LEU A 251 0.39 -6.12 -14.46
C LEU A 251 1.25 -7.29 -13.96
N LYS A 252 2.24 -7.02 -13.10
CA LYS A 252 3.06 -8.09 -12.51
C LYS A 252 2.21 -9.09 -11.72
N SER A 253 1.27 -8.60 -10.90
CA SER A 253 0.38 -9.45 -10.11
C SER A 253 -0.52 -10.34 -10.97
N VAL A 254 -1.12 -9.80 -12.03
CA VAL A 254 -1.98 -10.60 -12.92
C VAL A 254 -1.18 -11.57 -13.79
N GLU A 255 0.06 -11.23 -14.15
CA GLU A 255 0.95 -12.13 -14.87
C GLU A 255 1.38 -13.34 -14.05
N ASN A 256 1.52 -13.21 -12.73
CA ASN A 256 1.71 -14.36 -11.85
C ASN A 256 0.53 -15.34 -11.90
N VAL A 257 -0.70 -14.83 -12.06
CA VAL A 257 -1.90 -15.67 -12.26
C VAL A 257 -1.87 -16.35 -13.63
N LEU A 258 -1.55 -15.60 -14.68
CA LEU A 258 -1.51 -16.10 -16.05
C LEU A 258 -0.34 -17.07 -16.30
N ALA A 259 0.75 -16.98 -15.55
CA ALA A 259 1.85 -17.93 -15.61
C ALA A 259 1.39 -19.34 -15.18
N CYS A 260 0.50 -19.43 -14.20
CA CYS A 260 -0.09 -20.70 -13.76
C CYS A 260 -1.31 -21.11 -14.60
N GLN A 261 -2.15 -20.14 -15.00
CA GLN A 261 -3.35 -20.39 -15.79
C GLN A 261 -3.44 -19.43 -16.99
N PRO A 262 -2.74 -19.73 -18.10
CA PRO A 262 -2.66 -18.84 -19.26
C PRO A 262 -4.02 -18.52 -19.91
N LEU A 263 -4.99 -19.42 -19.77
CA LEU A 263 -6.34 -19.30 -20.33
C LEU A 263 -7.37 -18.79 -19.31
N ASN A 264 -6.94 -18.26 -18.16
CA ASN A 264 -7.86 -17.72 -17.16
C ASN A 264 -8.51 -16.43 -17.68
N ILE A 265 -9.79 -16.52 -18.07
CA ILE A 265 -10.55 -15.41 -18.67
C ILE A 265 -10.62 -14.21 -17.73
N LYS A 266 -10.79 -14.41 -16.41
CA LYS A 266 -10.85 -13.31 -15.43
C LYS A 266 -9.51 -12.57 -15.33
N ALA A 267 -8.40 -13.30 -15.39
CA ALA A 267 -7.06 -12.71 -15.38
C ALA A 267 -6.74 -11.99 -16.69
N LEU A 268 -7.08 -12.57 -17.85
CA LEU A 268 -6.95 -11.90 -19.16
C LEU A 268 -7.79 -10.62 -19.23
N PHE A 269 -9.03 -10.67 -18.75
CA PHE A 269 -9.91 -9.50 -18.66
C PHE A 269 -9.28 -8.39 -17.81
N ARG A 270 -8.74 -8.74 -16.63
CA ARG A 270 -8.04 -7.79 -15.75
C ARG A 270 -6.80 -7.22 -16.41
N LYS A 271 -5.96 -8.04 -17.06
CA LYS A 271 -4.78 -7.59 -17.81
C LYS A 271 -5.17 -6.60 -18.91
N GLY A 272 -6.18 -6.92 -19.71
CA GLY A 272 -6.71 -6.01 -20.74
C GLY A 272 -7.18 -4.68 -20.15
N ARG A 273 -7.90 -4.72 -19.03
CA ARG A 273 -8.38 -3.52 -18.32
C ARG A 273 -7.23 -2.68 -17.75
N ILE A 274 -6.20 -3.30 -17.18
CA ILE A 274 -5.01 -2.58 -16.68
C ILE A 274 -4.30 -1.87 -17.82
N LEU A 275 -4.04 -2.57 -18.94
CA LEU A 275 -3.41 -1.99 -20.13
C LEU A 275 -4.25 -0.83 -20.69
N HIS A 276 -5.57 -0.97 -20.70
CA HIS A 276 -6.46 0.10 -21.12
C HIS A 276 -6.32 1.34 -20.23
N LEU A 277 -6.36 1.16 -18.90
CA LEU A 277 -6.22 2.26 -17.95
C LEU A 277 -4.84 2.91 -17.99
N LYS A 278 -3.80 2.13 -18.28
CA LYS A 278 -2.43 2.62 -18.49
C LYS A 278 -2.25 3.42 -19.79
N GLY A 279 -3.19 3.33 -20.73
CA GLY A 279 -3.12 3.99 -22.03
C GLY A 279 -2.55 3.12 -23.16
N GLU A 280 -2.20 1.86 -22.88
CA GLU A 280 -1.67 0.92 -23.87
C GLU A 280 -2.81 0.25 -24.66
N HIS A 281 -3.60 1.06 -25.37
CA HIS A 281 -4.86 0.64 -25.99
C HIS A 281 -4.71 -0.47 -27.05
N SER A 282 -3.63 -0.46 -27.82
CA SER A 282 -3.31 -1.53 -28.77
C SER A 282 -3.10 -2.88 -28.09
N LEU A 283 -2.34 -2.92 -26.98
CA LEU A 283 -2.07 -4.14 -26.21
C LEU A 283 -3.30 -4.60 -25.42
N ALA A 284 -4.09 -3.65 -24.91
CA ALA A 284 -5.38 -3.95 -24.30
C ALA A 284 -6.31 -4.65 -25.30
N TYR A 285 -6.41 -4.12 -26.53
CA TYR A 285 -7.28 -4.68 -27.58
C TYR A 285 -6.88 -6.11 -27.96
N THR A 286 -5.59 -6.38 -28.16
CA THR A 286 -5.11 -7.74 -28.45
C THR A 286 -5.36 -8.70 -27.28
N THR A 287 -5.19 -8.24 -26.04
CA THR A 287 -5.49 -9.04 -24.85
C THR A 287 -6.98 -9.37 -24.73
N PHE A 288 -7.87 -8.39 -24.99
CA PHE A 288 -9.32 -8.65 -24.99
C PHE A 288 -9.76 -9.54 -26.15
N LEU A 289 -9.10 -9.50 -27.32
CA LEU A 289 -9.34 -10.46 -28.38
C LEU A 289 -8.96 -11.89 -27.97
N GLN A 290 -7.87 -12.07 -27.21
CA GLN A 290 -7.54 -13.37 -26.63
C GLN A 290 -8.63 -13.86 -25.67
N ALA A 291 -9.13 -12.97 -24.80
CA ALA A 291 -10.24 -13.31 -23.90
C ALA A 291 -11.54 -13.63 -24.66
N ALA A 292 -11.87 -12.86 -25.70
CA ALA A 292 -13.07 -13.08 -26.53
C ALA A 292 -13.04 -14.40 -27.32
N LYS A 293 -11.85 -14.90 -27.67
CA LYS A 293 -11.71 -16.24 -28.28
C LYS A 293 -12.13 -17.36 -27.32
N LEU A 294 -11.93 -17.16 -26.02
CA LEU A 294 -12.29 -18.13 -24.98
C LEU A 294 -13.76 -18.00 -24.56
N GLU A 295 -14.28 -16.77 -24.51
CA GLU A 295 -15.68 -16.50 -24.14
C GLU A 295 -16.32 -15.45 -25.08
N PRO A 296 -16.77 -15.86 -26.29
CA PRO A 296 -17.31 -14.94 -27.29
C PRO A 296 -18.58 -14.19 -26.84
N GLU A 297 -19.40 -14.85 -26.02
CA GLU A 297 -20.69 -14.35 -25.53
C GLU A 297 -20.57 -13.34 -24.37
N SER A 298 -19.35 -13.08 -23.89
CA SER A 298 -19.12 -12.19 -22.76
C SER A 298 -19.38 -10.72 -23.13
N LYS A 299 -20.54 -10.20 -22.72
CA LYS A 299 -20.94 -8.80 -22.96
C LYS A 299 -19.90 -7.80 -22.45
N ALA A 300 -19.26 -8.08 -21.31
CA ALA A 300 -18.23 -7.21 -20.74
C ALA A 300 -17.00 -7.11 -21.66
N ILE A 301 -16.53 -8.22 -22.22
CA ILE A 301 -15.39 -8.23 -23.16
C ILE A 301 -15.76 -7.49 -24.44
N GLN A 302 -16.96 -7.72 -24.99
CA GLN A 302 -17.42 -7.07 -26.23
C GLN A 302 -17.54 -5.55 -26.07
N GLN A 303 -18.01 -5.07 -24.91
CA GLN A 303 -18.06 -3.65 -24.59
C GLN A 303 -16.67 -3.01 -24.56
N GLU A 304 -15.70 -3.63 -23.88
CA GLU A 304 -14.32 -3.14 -23.83
C GLU A 304 -13.66 -3.11 -25.22
N LEU A 305 -13.89 -4.15 -26.04
CA LEU A 305 -13.41 -4.19 -27.43
C LEU A 305 -13.98 -3.06 -28.29
N ALA A 306 -15.27 -2.75 -28.14
CA ALA A 306 -15.91 -1.65 -28.86
C ALA A 306 -15.29 -0.30 -28.49
N ILE A 307 -15.10 -0.03 -27.19
CA ILE A 307 -14.46 1.19 -26.68
C ILE A 307 -13.03 1.31 -27.21
N LEU A 308 -12.25 0.24 -27.14
CA LEU A 308 -10.85 0.21 -27.57
C LEU A 308 -10.69 0.39 -29.08
N LYS A 309 -11.61 -0.17 -29.87
CA LYS A 309 -11.62 0.01 -31.33
C LYS A 309 -11.78 1.49 -31.70
N GLU A 310 -12.68 2.20 -31.04
CA GLU A 310 -12.86 3.64 -31.26
C GLU A 310 -11.62 4.44 -30.82
N LYS A 311 -11.06 4.13 -29.64
CA LYS A 311 -9.84 4.80 -29.15
C LYS A 311 -8.64 4.59 -30.08
N ASN A 312 -8.37 3.37 -30.53
CA ASN A 312 -7.26 3.08 -31.44
C ASN A 312 -7.38 3.86 -32.76
N VAL A 313 -8.60 4.05 -33.30
CA VAL A 313 -8.81 4.86 -34.51
C VAL A 313 -8.50 6.34 -34.24
N LYS A 314 -8.94 6.87 -33.10
CA LYS A 314 -8.64 8.25 -32.69
C LYS A 314 -7.15 8.46 -32.48
N ASP A 315 -6.45 7.53 -31.83
CA ASP A 315 -5.02 7.59 -31.60
C ASP A 315 -4.24 7.57 -32.92
N ALA A 316 -4.59 6.65 -33.84
CA ALA A 316 -3.97 6.60 -35.16
C ALA A 316 -4.20 7.89 -35.97
N GLN A 317 -5.39 8.49 -35.89
CA GLN A 317 -5.65 9.79 -36.50
C GLN A 317 -4.85 10.92 -35.84
N HIS A 318 -4.75 10.92 -34.52
CA HIS A 318 -3.98 11.89 -33.76
C HIS A 318 -2.48 11.81 -34.11
N GLU A 319 -1.92 10.61 -34.11
CA GLU A 319 -0.53 10.32 -34.47
C GLU A 319 -0.23 10.75 -35.91
N LYS A 320 -1.11 10.39 -36.87
CA LYS A 320 -1.01 10.84 -38.26
C LYS A 320 -1.01 12.37 -38.38
N ASN A 321 -1.85 13.05 -37.62
CA ASN A 321 -1.90 14.52 -37.60
C ASN A 321 -0.64 15.14 -36.99
N LEU A 322 -0.10 14.54 -35.92
CA LEU A 322 1.17 14.94 -35.33
C LEU A 322 2.33 14.79 -36.33
N TYR A 323 2.46 13.63 -36.98
CA TYR A 323 3.48 13.44 -38.03
C TYR A 323 3.33 14.43 -39.17
N ARG A 324 2.09 14.71 -39.60
CA ARG A 324 1.85 15.70 -40.66
C ARG A 324 2.36 17.09 -40.29
N LYS A 325 2.14 17.51 -39.03
CA LYS A 325 2.62 18.78 -38.49
C LYS A 325 4.15 18.79 -38.34
N MET A 326 4.73 17.74 -37.77
CA MET A 326 6.19 17.63 -37.57
C MET A 326 6.96 17.60 -38.89
N LEU A 327 6.44 16.95 -39.92
CA LEU A 327 7.07 16.86 -41.24
C LEU A 327 6.79 18.10 -42.13
N GLY A 328 6.09 19.12 -41.63
CA GLY A 328 5.81 20.34 -42.40
C GLY A 328 4.95 20.13 -43.66
N THR A 329 4.28 18.98 -43.79
CA THR A 329 3.45 18.63 -44.97
C THR A 329 2.05 19.26 -44.93
N HIS A 330 1.85 20.25 -44.06
CA HIS A 330 0.64 21.05 -44.06
C HIS A 330 0.69 21.95 -45.30
N LYS A 331 0.04 21.53 -46.38
CA LYS A 331 -0.22 22.43 -47.51
C LYS A 331 -0.92 23.66 -46.96
N ILE A 332 -0.22 24.79 -46.97
CA ILE A 332 -0.84 26.12 -46.86
C ILE A 332 -1.73 26.20 -48.07
N ASN A 333 -3.04 26.01 -47.88
CA ASN A 333 -4.02 26.36 -48.89
C ASN A 333 -4.00 27.88 -48.99
N ASN A 334 -3.06 28.42 -49.79
CA ASN A 334 -3.18 29.76 -50.35
C ASN A 334 -4.31 29.72 -51.36
N THR A 335 -5.55 29.74 -50.89
CA THR A 335 -6.65 30.25 -51.69
C THR A 335 -6.36 31.72 -51.93
N THR A 336 -5.87 32.01 -53.12
CA THR A 336 -5.79 33.34 -53.71
C THR A 336 -7.19 33.97 -53.71
N MET A 337 -7.52 34.66 -52.62
CA MET A 337 -8.61 35.63 -52.59
C MET A 337 -8.24 36.77 -53.53
N LYS A 338 -8.79 36.73 -54.75
CA LYS A 338 -8.91 37.91 -55.62
C LYS A 338 -9.60 39.01 -54.80
N LYS A 339 -8.85 40.05 -54.43
CA LYS A 339 -9.42 41.32 -53.96
C LYS A 339 -10.39 41.84 -55.02
N LYS A 340 -11.68 41.84 -54.70
CA LYS A 340 -12.66 42.71 -55.34
C LYS A 340 -13.16 43.67 -54.27
N ASN A 341 -12.67 44.90 -54.33
CA ASN A 341 -13.25 46.03 -53.61
C ASN A 341 -14.71 46.21 -54.04
N LYS A 342 -15.61 46.27 -53.07
CA LYS A 342 -16.75 47.20 -53.09
C LYS A 342 -17.25 47.38 -51.65
N ASN A 343 -17.31 48.64 -51.25
CA ASN A 343 -17.91 49.13 -50.02
C ASN A 343 -19.39 48.75 -49.99
N ASP A 344 -19.86 48.23 -48.86
CA ASP A 344 -21.13 48.67 -48.30
C ASP A 344 -21.22 48.37 -46.80
N THR A 345 -21.80 49.32 -46.09
CA THR A 345 -22.02 49.37 -44.64
C THR A 345 -23.18 48.47 -44.20
N SER A 346 -23.00 47.66 -43.15
CA SER A 346 -23.88 47.64 -41.96
C SER A 346 -23.63 46.41 -41.06
N ASN A 347 -23.90 46.65 -39.77
CA ASN A 347 -23.78 45.81 -38.58
C ASN A 347 -24.18 44.32 -38.69
N LYS A 348 -23.41 43.43 -38.02
CA LYS A 348 -23.84 42.77 -36.75
C LYS A 348 -22.81 41.74 -36.22
N LEU A 349 -22.40 41.98 -34.98
CA LEU A 349 -21.99 41.07 -33.88
C LEU A 349 -21.88 39.56 -34.16
N VAL A 350 -20.74 38.94 -33.79
CA VAL A 350 -20.67 37.72 -32.93
C VAL A 350 -19.37 37.72 -32.10
N TRP A 351 -19.50 37.20 -30.88
CA TRP A 351 -18.64 37.24 -29.70
C TRP A 351 -17.39 36.33 -29.69
N SER A 352 -16.34 36.88 -29.06
CA SER A 352 -15.31 36.30 -28.16
C SER A 352 -14.80 34.85 -28.35
N LEU A 353 -13.51 34.75 -28.68
CA LEU A 353 -12.63 33.65 -28.30
C LEU A 353 -11.75 34.11 -27.11
N ILE A 354 -12.06 33.63 -25.91
CA ILE A 354 -11.10 33.58 -24.79
C ILE A 354 -10.54 32.17 -24.79
N GLY A 355 -9.23 32.08 -24.95
CA GLY A 355 -8.46 30.85 -24.91
C GLY A 355 -6.99 31.19 -25.06
N GLY A 356 -6.51 32.09 -24.19
CA GLY A 356 -5.14 32.52 -24.16
C GLY A 356 -4.19 31.45 -23.63
N ALA A 357 -2.99 31.47 -24.20
CA ALA A 357 -1.67 31.22 -23.60
C ALA A 357 -1.39 29.82 -22.98
N ALA A 358 -0.20 29.23 -23.13
CA ALA A 358 1.10 29.90 -23.06
C ALA A 358 2.14 29.36 -24.05
N VAL A 359 2.91 30.32 -24.57
CA VAL A 359 4.02 30.23 -25.50
C VAL A 359 5.31 30.47 -24.70
N THR A 360 6.21 29.50 -24.82
CA THR A 360 7.69 29.57 -24.87
C THR A 360 8.51 30.16 -23.72
N VAL A 361 9.40 29.29 -23.24
CA VAL A 361 10.75 29.62 -22.73
C VAL A 361 11.62 30.15 -23.87
N VAL A 362 12.44 31.17 -23.58
CA VAL A 362 13.86 31.40 -23.97
C VAL A 362 14.10 32.90 -24.18
N GLY A 363 15.14 33.44 -23.52
CA GLY A 363 15.94 34.51 -24.13
C GLY A 363 16.32 35.69 -23.26
N VAL A 364 17.40 35.51 -22.50
CA VAL A 364 18.30 36.53 -21.91
C VAL A 364 18.54 37.71 -22.86
N LEU A 365 18.52 38.95 -22.35
CA LEU A 365 19.49 40.04 -22.64
C LEU A 365 19.22 41.32 -21.82
N ILE A 366 20.00 41.47 -20.74
CA ILE A 366 20.72 42.67 -20.25
C ILE A 366 20.20 44.06 -20.66
N TYR A 367 19.81 44.90 -19.69
CA TYR A 367 20.41 46.24 -19.50
C TYR A 367 20.17 46.81 -18.09
N ARG A 368 21.20 47.48 -17.56
CA ARG A 368 21.35 48.06 -16.21
C ARG A 368 20.74 49.47 -16.07
N PHE A 369 20.73 49.94 -14.81
CA PHE A 369 20.67 51.33 -14.29
C PHE A 369 19.27 51.94 -14.26
N THR A 370 18.75 52.59 -13.22
CA THR A 370 19.19 53.34 -12.00
C THR A 370 17.87 53.52 -11.20
N SER A 371 17.72 53.65 -9.89
CA SER A 371 18.54 54.08 -8.75
C SER A 371 17.90 53.54 -7.47
#